data_AF-A0A256ZSY4-F1
#
_entry.id   AF-A0A256ZSY4-F1
#
_cell.length_a   1.000
_cell.length_b   1.000
_cell.length_c   1.000
_cell.angle_alpha   90.00
_cell.angle_beta   90.00
_cell.angle_gamma   90.00
#
_symmetry.space_group_name_H-M   'P 1'
#
loop_
_entity.id
_entity.type
_entity.pdbx_description
1 polymer ?
#
loop_
_entity_poly.entity_id
_entity_poly.type
_entity_poly.pdbx_seq_one_letter_code
_entity_poly.pdbx_strand_id
1 'polypeptide(L)' 'MKIKCPYCGFEGEPKDYYLLYEAVVNVALFKPMEEGRERPPLLICPKCGKAFPLGEFYGKVKEKLRKQWIS' A
#
# COMPACT_ATOMS: atom_id res chain seq x y z
N MET A 1 16.16 10.73 -3.88
CA MET A 1 15.89 9.52 -3.06
C MET A 1 15.58 8.38 -4.01
N LYS A 2 16.22 7.22 -3.88
CA LYS A 2 15.94 6.04 -4.73
C LYS A 2 14.94 5.11 -4.03
N ILE A 3 14.06 4.49 -4.81
CA ILE A 3 13.09 3.50 -4.32
C ILE A 3 13.51 2.13 -4.86
N LYS A 4 13.57 1.15 -3.96
CA LYS A 4 13.88 -0.24 -4.29
C LYS A 4 12.62 -1.09 -4.30
N CYS A 5 12.37 -1.78 -5.40
CA CYS A 5 11.30 -2.77 -5.49
C CYS A 5 11.61 -3.96 -4.56
N PRO A 6 10.73 -4.30 -3.60
CA PRO A 6 10.96 -5.41 -2.67
C PRO A 6 10.85 -6.79 -3.34
N TYR A 7 10.33 -6.86 -4.56
CA TYR A 7 10.09 -8.13 -5.25
C TYR A 7 11.15 -8.51 -6.26
N CYS A 8 11.70 -7.54 -7.02
CA CYS A 8 12.69 -7.82 -8.07
C CYS A 8 14.02 -7.09 -7.87
N GLY A 9 14.13 -6.24 -6.84
CA GLY A 9 15.37 -5.53 -6.52
C GLY A 9 15.67 -4.32 -7.41
N PHE A 10 14.83 -3.99 -8.40
CA PHE A 10 14.97 -2.79 -9.22
C PHE A 10 15.05 -1.53 -8.36
N GLU A 11 16.01 -0.64 -8.65
CA GLU A 11 16.19 0.65 -8.00
C GLU A 11 15.98 1.77 -9.02
N GLY A 12 15.05 2.68 -8.72
CA GLY A 12 14.68 3.78 -9.60
C GLY A 12 14.33 5.05 -8.84
N GLU A 13 14.16 6.15 -9.56
CA GLU A 13 13.60 7.39 -9.03
C GLU A 13 12.08 7.27 -8.85
N PRO A 14 11.45 8.06 -7.96
CA PRO A 14 10.01 8.01 -7.75
C PRO A 14 9.17 8.16 -9.03
N LYS A 15 9.65 8.96 -9.99
CA LYS A 15 9.01 9.19 -11.29
C LYS A 15 8.99 7.96 -12.19
N ASP A 16 9.83 6.97 -11.92
CA ASP A 16 9.92 5.74 -12.70
C ASP A 16 8.82 4.74 -12.31
N TYR A 17 8.12 4.99 -11.20
CA TYR A 17 7.04 4.13 -10.69
C TYR A 17 5.68 4.73 -11.00
N TYR A 18 4.69 3.86 -11.25
CA TYR A 18 3.29 4.31 -11.32
C TYR A 18 2.67 4.34 -9.93
N LEU A 19 1.85 5.36 -9.68
CA LEU A 19 1.12 5.52 -8.43
C LEU A 19 -0.29 4.95 -8.59
N LEU A 20 -0.70 4.10 -7.65
CA LEU A 20 -2.01 3.47 -7.61
C LEU A 20 -2.70 3.85 -6.30
N TYR A 21 -3.88 4.47 -6.43
CA TYR A 21 -4.79 4.72 -5.33
C TYR A 21 -5.95 3.74 -5.39
N GLU A 22 -6.19 3.02 -4.31
CA GLU A 22 -7.41 2.24 -4.14
C GLU A 22 -8.52 3.15 -3.61
N ALA A 23 -9.59 3.31 -4.38
CA ALA A 23 -10.83 3.95 -3.92
C ALA A 23 -11.90 2.86 -3.76
N VAL A 24 -12.52 2.79 -2.57
CA VAL A 24 -13.60 1.84 -2.28
C VAL A 24 -14.82 2.59 -1.80
N VAL A 25 -15.98 2.23 -2.34
CA VAL A 25 -17.28 2.73 -1.90
C VAL A 25 -17.98 1.61 -1.16
N ASN A 26 -18.08 1.72 0.17
CA ASN A 26 -18.88 0.80 0.96
C ASN A 26 -20.34 1.24 0.92
N VAL A 27 -21.23 0.36 0.47
CA VAL A 27 -22.66 0.63 0.40
C VAL A 27 -23.38 -0.24 1.42
N ALA A 28 -24.14 0.39 2.33
CA ALA A 28 -25.06 -0.32 3.22
C ALA A 28 -26.49 0.06 2.83
N LEU A 29 -27.19 -0.88 2.17
CA LEU A 29 -28.60 -0.89 1.75
C LEU A 29 -29.15 0.36 1.03
N PHE A 30 -29.04 1.54 1.62
CA PHE A 30 -29.57 2.81 1.10
C PHE A 30 -28.63 4.01 1.31
N LYS A 31 -27.44 3.84 1.92
CA LYS A 31 -26.47 4.93 2.09
C LYS A 31 -25.01 4.49 1.91
N PRO A 32 -24.15 5.37 1.37
CA PRO A 32 -22.71 5.17 1.46
C PRO A 32 -22.27 5.21 2.93
N MET A 33 -21.39 4.28 3.31
CA MET A 33 -20.72 4.29 4.61
C MET A 33 -19.27 4.70 4.43
N GLU A 34 -18.78 5.54 5.32
CA GLU A 34 -17.35 5.88 5.35
C GLU A 34 -16.53 4.64 5.71
N GLU A 35 -15.46 4.42 4.95
CA GLU A 35 -14.50 3.36 5.23
C GLU A 35 -13.52 3.85 6.31
N GLY A 36 -13.58 3.29 7.52
CA GLY A 36 -12.67 3.63 8.62
C GLY A 36 -11.23 3.09 8.44
N ARG A 37 -10.91 2.50 7.28
CA ARG A 37 -9.61 1.89 7.00
C ARG A 37 -8.77 2.84 6.15
N GLU A 38 -7.61 3.23 6.65
CA GLU A 38 -6.60 3.89 5.82
C GLU A 38 -6.06 2.92 4.76
N ARG A 39 -6.09 3.35 3.49
CA ARG A 39 -5.46 2.66 2.36
C ARG A 39 -4.27 3.47 1.89
N PRO A 40 -3.04 2.92 1.94
CA PRO A 40 -1.88 3.64 1.47
C PRO A 40 -1.86 3.71 -0.05
N PRO A 41 -1.29 4.78 -0.62
CA PRO A 41 -0.89 4.75 -2.02
C PRO A 41 0.10 3.62 -2.26
N LEU A 42 -0.10 2.91 -3.37
CA LEU A 42 0.79 1.84 -3.83
C LEU A 42 1.63 2.36 -5.00
N LEU A 43 2.86 1.89 -5.09
CA LEU A 43 3.74 2.03 -6.24
C LEU A 43 3.76 0.74 -7.04
N ILE A 44 3.61 0.86 -8.36
CA ILE A 44 3.76 -0.25 -9.30
C ILE A 44 5.17 -0.20 -9.89
N CYS A 45 5.92 -1.29 -9.72
CA CYS A 45 7.25 -1.41 -10.29
C CYS A 45 7.19 -1.50 -11.83
N PRO A 46 7.93 -0.66 -12.58
CA PRO A 46 7.93 -0.71 -14.05
C PRO A 46 8.60 -1.99 -14.59
N LYS A 47 9.42 -2.66 -13.77
CA LYS A 47 10.18 -3.86 -14.16
C LYS A 47 9.42 -5.17 -13.99
N CYS A 48 8.69 -5.33 -12.89
CA CYS A 48 8.00 -6.59 -12.57
C CYS A 48 6.47 -6.46 -12.46
N GLY A 49 5.92 -5.25 -12.59
CA GLY A 49 4.48 -4.98 -12.55
C GLY A 49 3.83 -5.15 -11.16
N LYS A 50 4.58 -5.55 -10.13
CA LYS A 50 4.03 -5.74 -8.78
C LYS A 50 3.83 -4.40 -8.07
N ALA A 51 2.69 -4.26 -7.41
CA ALA A 51 2.36 -3.12 -6.56
C ALA A 51 2.89 -3.32 -5.13
N PHE A 52 3.41 -2.27 -4.50
CA PHE A 52 3.85 -2.27 -3.10
C PHE A 52 3.63 -0.89 -2.47
N PRO A 53 3.41 -0.78 -1.15
CA PRO A 53 3.17 0.49 -0.47
C PRO A 53 4.32 1.50 -0.61
N LEU A 54 3.96 2.77 -0.71
CA LEU A 54 4.90 3.88 -0.59
C LEU A 54 5.27 4.09 0.90
N GLY A 55 6.44 3.59 1.33
CA GLY A 55 6.99 3.80 2.67
C GLY A 55 6.60 2.76 3.74
N GLU A 56 6.88 3.08 5.02
CA GLU A 56 6.66 2.21 6.20
C GLU A 56 5.19 1.95 6.57
N PHE A 57 4.24 2.23 5.68
CA PHE A 57 2.82 2.07 6.00
C PHE A 57 2.49 0.66 6.53
N TYR A 58 3.08 -0.37 5.90
CA TYR A 58 2.95 -1.75 6.38
C TYR A 58 3.90 -2.11 7.51
N GLY A 59 4.93 -1.31 7.82
CA GLY A 59 5.75 -1.48 9.02
C GLY A 59 4.89 -1.33 10.28
N LYS A 60 4.09 -0.26 10.34
CA LYS A 60 3.14 -0.01 11.45
C LYS A 60 2.01 -1.04 11.51
N VAL A 61 1.50 -1.48 10.36
CA VAL A 61 0.47 -2.54 10.29
C VAL A 61 1.04 -3.90 10.71
N LYS A 62 2.26 -4.26 10.25
CA LYS A 62 2.95 -5.48 10.69
C LYS A 62 3.22 -5.46 12.19
N GLU A 63 3.60 -4.31 12.75
CA GLU A 63 3.85 -4.21 14.19
C GLU A 63 2.55 -4.33 15.01
N LYS A 64 1.44 -3.74 14.56
CA LYS A 64 0.11 -3.94 15.17
C LYS A 64 -0.35 -5.40 15.09
N LEU A 65 -0.21 -6.04 13.93
CA LEU A 65 -0.57 -7.46 13.75
C LEU A 65 0.32 -8.38 14.60
N ARG A 66 1.62 -8.10 14.68
CA ARG A 66 2.57 -8.85 15.52
C ARG A 66 2.23 -8.73 17.01
N LYS A 67 1.77 -7.57 17.49
CA LYS A 67 1.33 -7.37 18.88
C LYS A 67 0.04 -8.13 19.20
N GLN A 68 -0.90 -8.22 18.25
CA GLN A 68 -2.17 -8.97 18.41
C GLN A 68 -2.00 -10.50 18.41
N TRP A 69 -0.95 -11.03 17.81
CA TRP A 69 -0.69 -12.49 17.75
C TRP A 69 0.12 -13.02 18.94
N ILE A 70 0.64 -12.12 19.80
CA ILE A 70 1.44 -12.47 20.99
C ILE A 70 0.63 -12.27 22.29
N SER A 71 -0.58 -11.71 22.19
CA SER A 71 -1.55 -11.53 23.29
C SER A 71 -2.57 -12.65 23.34
#